data_AF-A0A920NTG4-F1
#
_entry.id   AF-A0A920NTG4-F1
#
_cell.length_a   1.000
_cell.length_b   1.000
_cell.length_c   1.000
_cell.angle_alpha   90.00
_cell.angle_beta   90.00
_cell.angle_gamma   90.00
#
_symmetry.space_group_name_H-M   'P 1'
#
loop_
_entity.id
_entity.type
_entity.pdbx_description
1 polymer ?
#
loop_
_entity_poly.entity_id
_entity_poly.type
_entity_poly.pdbx_seq_one_letter_code
_entity_poly.pdbx_strand_id
1 'polypeptide(L)' 'MAKGIKIFSKYERVRGKTPNKKTRTLLYPVKSGDTFSRIGARFGIGVKNLQKWNELKSPERIYPGQVIKIILEAGVDS' A
#
# COMPACT_ATOMS: atom_id res chain seq x y z
N MET A 1 -7.27 -9.48 -54.84
CA MET A 1 -8.14 -10.42 -54.10
C MET A 1 -7.85 -10.25 -52.61
N ALA A 2 -8.57 -9.33 -51.95
CA ALA A 2 -8.36 -9.04 -50.53
C ALA A 2 -8.87 -10.22 -49.70
N LYS A 3 -7.98 -10.87 -48.95
CA LYS A 3 -8.37 -11.92 -47.99
C LYS A 3 -8.62 -11.23 -46.65
N GLY A 4 -9.91 -11.07 -46.36
CA GLY A 4 -10.45 -10.28 -45.26
C GLY A 4 -9.91 -10.69 -43.88
N ILE A 5 -9.79 -9.67 -43.04
CA ILE A 5 -9.47 -9.75 -41.63
C ILE A 5 -10.60 -10.52 -40.92
N LYS A 6 -10.33 -11.74 -40.46
CA LYS A 6 -11.23 -12.44 -39.53
C LYS A 6 -11.00 -11.92 -38.12
N ILE A 7 -11.78 -10.89 -37.78
CA ILE A 7 -12.03 -10.51 -36.39
C ILE A 7 -12.88 -11.60 -35.72
N PHE A 8 -12.30 -12.37 -34.81
CA PHE A 8 -13.06 -13.01 -33.74
C PHE A 8 -12.57 -12.42 -32.42
N SER A 9 -13.21 -11.31 -32.05
CA SER A 9 -13.26 -10.83 -30.68
C SER A 9 -13.99 -11.88 -29.85
N LYS A 10 -13.36 -12.35 -28.78
CA LYS A 10 -14.12 -12.59 -27.56
C LYS A 10 -13.31 -12.50 -26.28
N TYR A 11 -12.00 -12.75 -26.28
CA TYR A 11 -11.15 -12.50 -25.10
C TYR A 11 -9.74 -12.14 -25.54
N GLU A 12 -9.52 -10.85 -25.74
CA GLU A 12 -8.18 -10.28 -25.89
C GLU A 12 -7.36 -10.59 -24.64
N ARG A 13 -6.18 -11.19 -24.87
CA ARG A 13 -5.04 -11.35 -23.96
C ARG A 13 -5.30 -10.75 -22.58
N VAL A 14 -5.75 -11.56 -21.62
CA VAL A 14 -5.46 -11.25 -20.22
C VAL A 14 -3.95 -11.36 -20.09
N ARG A 15 -3.24 -10.29 -20.43
CA ARG A 15 -1.88 -10.04 -19.93
C ARG A 15 -2.01 -10.34 -18.45
N GLY A 16 -1.37 -11.41 -17.99
CA GLY A 16 -1.33 -11.72 -16.58
C GLY A 16 -0.97 -10.42 -15.88
N LYS A 17 -1.90 -9.87 -15.09
CA LYS A 17 -1.60 -8.79 -14.19
C LYS A 17 -0.56 -9.39 -13.25
N THR A 18 0.72 -9.22 -13.55
CA THR A 18 1.76 -9.31 -12.53
C THR A 18 1.45 -8.13 -11.63
N PRO A 19 0.97 -8.30 -10.39
CA PRO A 19 0.92 -7.18 -9.48
C PRO A 19 2.37 -6.86 -9.16
N ASN A 20 3.00 -6.02 -9.98
CA ASN A 20 4.26 -5.37 -9.64
C ASN A 20 3.94 -4.32 -8.56
N LYS A 21 3.37 -4.77 -7.43
CA LYS A 21 3.07 -3.94 -6.28
C LYS A 21 4.43 -3.66 -5.66
N LYS A 22 4.99 -2.50 -6.00
CA LYS A 22 6.25 -2.04 -5.42
C LYS A 22 5.98 -1.61 -3.99
N THR A 23 5.96 -2.60 -3.12
CA THR A 23 5.81 -2.44 -1.68
C THR A 23 7.15 -1.98 -1.12
N ARG A 24 7.19 -0.78 -0.54
CA ARG A 24 8.37 -0.22 0.12
C ARG A 24 8.12 -0.21 1.62
N THR A 25 8.99 -0.85 2.37
CA THR A 25 8.92 -0.84 3.83
C THR A 25 9.80 0.30 4.35
N LEU A 26 9.19 1.24 5.07
CA LEU A 26 9.85 2.36 5.73
C LEU A 26 9.85 2.12 7.25
N LEU A 27 11.00 2.29 7.89
CA LEU A 27 11.11 2.31 9.34
C LEU A 27 11.07 3.77 9.80
N TYR A 28 10.01 4.14 10.51
CA TYR A 28 9.80 5.50 10.98
C TYR A 28 10.03 5.60 12.49
N PRO A 29 10.99 6.40 12.96
CA PRO A 29 11.12 6.72 14.37
C PRO A 29 10.02 7.71 14.76
N VAL A 30 9.13 7.28 15.65
CA VAL A 30 8.04 8.10 16.19
C VAL A 30 8.63 9.30 16.93
N LYS A 31 8.11 10.50 16.66
CA LYS A 31 8.52 11.72 17.35
C LYS A 31 7.52 12.08 18.45
N SER A 32 7.93 12.95 19.38
CA SER A 32 7.05 13.39 20.44
C SER A 32 5.82 14.11 19.86
N GLY A 33 4.62 13.65 20.23
CA GLY A 33 3.35 14.14 19.70
C GLY A 33 2.88 13.51 18.38
N ASP A 34 3.58 12.51 17.84
CA ASP A 34 3.05 11.70 16.74
C ASP A 34 2.03 10.67 17.25
N THR A 35 0.97 10.45 16.47
CA THR A 35 -0.02 9.40 16.70
C THR A 35 -0.17 8.55 15.44
N PHE A 36 -0.64 7.30 15.58
CA PHE A 36 -0.88 6.45 14.42
C PHE A 36 -1.85 7.08 13.41
N SER A 37 -2.85 7.83 13.87
CA SER A 37 -3.78 8.56 13.00
C SER A 37 -3.05 9.61 12.17
N ARG A 38 -2.14 10.37 12.79
CA ARG A 38 -1.40 11.44 12.11
C ARG A 38 -0.33 10.89 11.17
N ILE A 39 0.38 9.84 11.60
CA ILE A 39 1.35 9.11 10.77
C ILE A 39 0.62 8.46 9.58
N GLY A 40 -0.46 7.74 9.83
CA GLY A 40 -1.27 7.11 8.79
C GLY A 40 -1.78 8.11 7.77
N ALA A 41 -2.39 9.21 8.23
CA ALA A 41 -2.84 10.30 7.34
C ALA A 41 -1.69 10.88 6.51
N ARG A 42 -0.51 11.08 7.11
CA ARG A 42 0.68 11.59 6.41
C ARG A 42 1.17 10.67 5.29
N PHE A 43 1.03 9.35 5.47
CA PHE A 43 1.49 8.35 4.51
C PHE A 43 0.35 7.75 3.65
N GLY A 44 -0.89 8.23 3.81
CA GLY A 44 -2.06 7.67 3.12
C GLY A 44 -2.44 6.25 3.57
N ILE A 45 -2.07 5.87 4.79
CA ILE A 45 -2.24 4.52 5.32
C ILE A 45 -3.28 4.51 6.43
N GLY A 46 -4.23 3.59 6.35
CA GLY A 46 -5.22 3.39 7.41
C GLY A 46 -4.57 2.94 8.73
N VAL A 47 -5.03 3.50 9.84
CA VAL A 47 -4.57 3.15 11.21
C VAL A 47 -4.61 1.65 11.47
N LYS A 48 -5.65 0.96 10.98
CA LYS A 48 -5.78 -0.51 11.09
C LYS A 48 -4.64 -1.28 10.40
N ASN A 49 -4.16 -0.79 9.26
CA ASN A 49 -3.05 -1.42 8.55
C ASN A 49 -1.74 -1.25 9.33
N LEU A 50 -1.50 -0.04 9.84
CA LEU A 50 -0.39 0.27 10.71
C LEU A 50 -0.37 -0.58 11.99
N GLN A 51 -1.53 -0.77 12.63
CA GLN A 51 -1.69 -1.67 13.77
C GLN A 51 -1.33 -3.11 13.41
N LYS A 52 -1.84 -3.60 12.27
CA LYS A 52 -1.59 -4.98 11.81
C LYS A 52 -0.11 -5.23 11.54
N TRP A 53 0.60 -4.28 10.94
CA TRP A 53 2.02 -4.46 10.61
C TRP A 53 2.97 -4.36 11.80
N ASN A 54 2.55 -3.67 12.85
CA ASN A 54 3.34 -3.50 14.07
C ASN A 54 2.83 -4.35 15.24
N GLU A 55 1.80 -5.16 15.01
CA GLU A 55 1.13 -6.00 16.02
C GLU A 55 0.68 -5.22 17.26
N LEU A 56 0.36 -3.93 17.06
CA LEU A 56 -0.01 -3.03 18.14
C LEU A 56 -1.53 -3.03 18.35
N LYS A 57 -1.94 -3.46 19.55
CA LYS A 57 -3.35 -3.52 19.96
C LYS A 57 -4.00 -2.15 20.08
N SER A 58 -3.22 -1.07 20.26
CA SER A 58 -3.77 0.27 20.44
C SER A 58 -2.98 1.31 19.65
N PRO A 59 -3.65 2.17 18.87
CA PRO A 59 -3.01 3.19 18.05
C PRO A 59 -2.50 4.39 18.87
N GLU A 60 -2.79 4.41 20.17
CA GLU A 60 -2.37 5.46 21.10
C GLU A 60 -1.18 5.03 21.95
N ARG A 61 -0.83 3.73 21.91
CA ARG A 61 0.36 3.18 22.60
C ARG A 61 1.59 3.22 21.70
N ILE A 62 1.93 4.41 21.19
CA ILE A 62 3.23 4.64 20.57
C ILE A 62 3.98 5.69 21.36
N TYR A 63 5.27 5.43 21.54
CA TYR A 63 6.14 6.29 22.33
C TYR A 63 7.15 7.00 21.44
N PRO A 64 7.53 8.26 21.75
CA PRO A 64 8.63 8.92 21.07
C PRO A 64 9.91 8.08 21.17
N GLY A 65 10.61 7.93 20.04
CA GLY A 65 11.79 7.06 19.91
C GLY A 65 11.46 5.63 19.49
N GLN A 66 10.19 5.21 19.52
CA GLN A 66 9.78 3.90 19.02
C GLN A 66 9.89 3.86 17.49
N VAL A 67 10.51 2.82 16.95
CA VAL A 67 10.55 2.60 15.51
C VAL A 67 9.35 1.78 15.10
N ILE A 68 8.55 2.31 14.18
CA ILE A 68 7.40 1.60 13.61
C ILE A 68 7.66 1.26 12.14
N LYS A 69 7.11 0.13 11.72
CA LYS A 69 7.11 -0.34 10.34
C LYS A 69 5.93 0.26 9.58
N ILE A 70 6.22 0.94 8.49
CA ILE A 70 5.25 1.54 7.58
C ILE A 70 5.42 0.89 6.21
N ILE A 71 4.37 0.27 5.69
CA ILE A 71 4.39 -0.33 4.36
C ILE A 71 3.73 0.63 3.37
N LEU A 72 4.53 1.19 2.48
CA LEU A 72 4.11 2.09 1.40
C LEU A 72 3.87 1.26 0.15
N GLU A 73 2.62 1.19 -0.30
CA GLU A 73 2.28 0.54 -1.55
C GLU A 73 2.28 1.61 -2.65
N ALA A 74 3.36 1.65 -3.45
CA ALA A 74 3.43 2.57 -4.60
C ALA A 74 2.43 2.09 -5.66
N GLY A 75 1.25 2.73 -5.69
CA GLY A 75 0.13 2.36 -6.56
C GLY A 75 -1.24 2.35 -5.86
N VAL A 76 -1.32 2.70 -4.56
CA VAL A 76 -2.59 3.00 -3.89
C VAL A 76 -2.87 4.49 -3.99
N ASP A 77 -3.08 4.95 -5.22
CA ASP A 77 -4.05 6.01 -5.49
C ASP A 77 -4.57 5.79 -6.91
N SER A 78 -5.88 5.57 -6.98
CA SER A 78 -6.77 5.36 -8.14
C SER A 78 -6.69 4.02 -8.88
#